data_AF-A0A968SKR3-F1
#
_entry.id   AF-A0A968SKR3-F1
#
_cell.length_a   1.000
_cell.length_b   1.000
_cell.length_c   1.000
_cell.angle_alpha   90.00
_cell.angle_beta   90.00
_cell.angle_gamma   90.00
#
_symmetry.space_group_name_H-M   'P 1'
#
loop_
_entity.id
_entity.type
_entity.pdbx_description
1 polymer ?
#
loop_
_entity_poly.entity_id
_entity_poly.type
_entity_poly.pdbx_seq_one_letter_code
_entity_poly.pdbx_strand_id
1 'polypeptide(L)'
;FADLFILEKLQTSTPSRIVMVSSDLALKPTAINWDLFTKTTRLNFLEAYNQSKFCLLILTNYLAQYLQQAKSINQDNQVQATQIQANQANQANQVTVNAVHPGFVRSNITIGHRLSRYLGLGISPEQGAYSSLLCATSPSFASVTGKFIDPKGKEIILPDFIKNQDLGQELWERSLAWTGGNQSLESIEKQQIIYDGTDGIWGPYNLKFTPEAMAEISHHVFQKVLPYPPQKTLLLQALKSLIRLQFGSIMLLIIQCYKRQFYMERHLDSEAIWKICTDAGLLQAAKDYLGDDLQLWRSELWVNYPSGQLIPFWHRDIYPHLLQGSGKTINIYIALTEVRATNGFEYIPIDQVDNCQIKITDPFSGNHFFQVPQTIEKTAIPVVLQAGEFVLFNDQLVHRSVYNHSGKVRLSLTLRVATSMMKFLPGYTSNYQNQSAYQFSLHLTFDLTLA
;
A
#
# COMPACT_ATOMS: atom_id res chain seq x y z
N PHE A 1 5.24 -18.37 -2.04
CA PHE A 1 6.56 -18.41 -1.42
C PHE A 1 7.44 -19.46 -2.11
N ALA A 2 7.72 -19.24 -3.40
CA ALA A 2 9.06 -19.58 -3.91
C ALA A 2 10.12 -18.72 -3.18
N ASP A 3 9.71 -17.56 -2.63
CA ASP A 3 10.61 -16.55 -2.04
C ASP A 3 10.58 -16.47 -0.50
N LEU A 4 10.50 -17.59 0.21
CA LEU A 4 11.08 -17.62 1.56
C LEU A 4 12.59 -17.64 1.33
N PHE A 5 13.30 -16.51 1.46
CA PHE A 5 14.78 -16.44 1.40
C PHE A 5 15.49 -17.42 2.35
N ILE A 6 14.74 -18.08 3.23
CA ILE A 6 15.19 -19.05 4.21
C ILE A 6 14.80 -20.49 3.84
N LEU A 7 13.86 -20.76 2.92
CA LEU A 7 13.42 -22.14 2.64
C LEU A 7 14.57 -23.01 2.09
N GLU A 8 15.30 -22.50 1.11
CA GLU A 8 16.52 -23.18 0.59
C GLU A 8 17.53 -23.40 1.72
N LYS A 9 17.72 -22.42 2.61
CA LYS A 9 18.59 -22.55 3.79
C LYS A 9 18.09 -23.63 4.77
N LEU A 10 16.78 -23.73 4.99
CA LEU A 10 16.17 -24.75 5.85
C LEU A 10 16.31 -26.14 5.23
N GLN A 11 16.16 -26.25 3.91
CA GLN A 11 16.33 -27.51 3.19
C GLN A 11 17.78 -27.99 3.18
N THR A 12 18.74 -27.07 3.09
CA THR A 12 20.19 -27.40 3.14
C THR A 12 20.70 -27.63 4.57
N SER A 13 20.01 -27.12 5.59
CA SER A 13 20.39 -27.27 7.01
C SER A 13 19.63 -28.37 7.75
N THR A 14 19.16 -29.40 7.04
CA THR A 14 18.30 -30.43 7.64
C THR A 14 19.00 -31.26 8.74
N PRO A 15 18.27 -31.66 9.80
CA PRO A 15 16.84 -31.47 10.02
C PRO A 15 16.50 -30.03 10.44
N SER A 16 15.51 -29.44 9.77
CA SER A 16 15.02 -28.08 10.05
C SER A 16 13.58 -28.13 10.53
N ARG A 17 13.23 -27.31 11.52
CA ARG A 17 11.88 -27.33 12.10
C ARG A 17 11.34 -25.91 12.24
N ILE A 18 10.14 -25.70 11.70
CA ILE A 18 9.37 -24.48 11.85
C ILE A 18 8.33 -24.72 12.95
N VAL A 19 8.38 -23.92 14.02
CA VAL A 19 7.45 -24.00 15.15
C VAL A 19 6.62 -22.73 15.22
N MET A 20 5.33 -22.84 14.92
CA MET A 20 4.37 -21.72 14.92
C MET A 20 3.67 -21.62 16.27
N VAL A 21 3.78 -20.48 16.96
CA VAL A 21 3.12 -20.31 18.28
C VAL A 21 1.69 -19.83 18.09
N SER A 22 0.72 -20.71 18.33
CA SER A 22 -0.71 -20.47 18.20
C SER A 22 -1.48 -20.54 19.54
N SER A 23 -2.80 -20.65 19.49
CA SER A 23 -3.71 -20.80 20.64
C SER A 23 -4.87 -21.70 20.27
N ASP A 24 -5.40 -22.44 21.24
CA ASP A 24 -6.70 -23.12 21.13
C ASP A 24 -7.87 -22.18 20.75
N LEU A 25 -7.77 -20.89 21.07
CA LEU A 25 -8.69 -19.85 20.59
C LEU A 25 -8.75 -19.72 19.06
N ALA A 26 -7.74 -20.24 18.34
CA ALA A 26 -7.76 -20.39 16.88
C ALA A 26 -8.84 -21.35 16.37
N LEU A 27 -9.40 -22.19 17.24
CA LEU A 27 -10.45 -23.16 16.89
C LEU A 27 -11.86 -22.55 16.91
N LYS A 28 -12.00 -21.28 17.34
CA LYS A 28 -13.29 -20.57 17.37
C LYS A 28 -13.75 -20.07 15.99
N PRO A 29 -12.90 -19.43 15.16
CA PRO A 29 -13.30 -19.01 13.83
C PRO A 29 -13.40 -20.21 12.88
N THR A 30 -14.33 -20.15 11.93
CA THR A 30 -14.49 -21.14 10.85
C THR A 30 -14.11 -20.59 9.47
N ALA A 31 -13.92 -19.27 9.37
CA ALA A 31 -13.52 -18.56 8.15
C ALA A 31 -12.65 -17.35 8.50
N ILE A 32 -11.86 -16.91 7.52
CA ILE A 32 -11.00 -15.73 7.67
C ILE A 32 -11.84 -14.47 7.44
N ASN A 33 -11.84 -13.56 8.42
CA ASN A 33 -12.45 -12.23 8.27
C ASN A 33 -11.40 -11.25 7.71
N TRP A 34 -11.28 -11.18 6.38
CA TRP A 34 -10.26 -10.37 5.70
C TRP A 34 -10.31 -8.88 6.06
N ASP A 35 -11.52 -8.34 6.25
CA ASP A 35 -11.73 -6.94 6.63
C ASP A 35 -11.15 -6.59 8.00
N LEU A 36 -10.91 -7.58 8.86
CA LEU A 36 -10.34 -7.33 10.18
C LEU A 36 -8.87 -6.91 10.10
N PHE A 37 -8.13 -7.37 9.09
CA PHE A 37 -6.70 -7.07 8.90
C PHE A 37 -6.44 -5.70 8.28
N THR A 38 -7.47 -5.02 7.79
CA THR A 38 -7.40 -3.67 7.22
C THR A 38 -7.89 -2.59 8.18
N LYS A 39 -8.34 -2.98 9.38
CA LYS A 39 -8.88 -2.09 10.41
C LYS A 39 -7.87 -1.91 11.55
N THR A 40 -7.92 -0.76 12.20
CA THR A 40 -7.16 -0.51 13.42
C THR A 40 -7.61 -1.46 14.54
N THR A 41 -6.65 -2.04 15.27
CA THR A 41 -6.94 -2.95 16.37
C THR A 41 -7.75 -2.23 17.46
N ARG A 42 -8.97 -2.72 17.72
CA ARG A 42 -9.85 -2.17 18.77
C ARG A 42 -9.40 -2.62 20.15
N LEU A 43 -9.86 -1.94 21.20
CA LEU A 43 -9.60 -2.31 22.60
C LEU A 43 -10.05 -3.74 22.92
N ASN A 44 -11.20 -4.19 22.40
CA ASN A 44 -11.59 -5.60 22.43
C ASN A 44 -10.92 -6.35 21.26
N PHE A 45 -9.66 -6.72 21.44
CA PHE A 45 -8.83 -7.33 20.41
C PHE A 45 -9.01 -8.85 20.28
N LEU A 46 -9.90 -9.48 21.06
CA LEU A 46 -10.00 -10.95 21.14
C LEU A 46 -10.38 -11.58 19.80
N GLU A 47 -11.27 -10.94 19.04
CA GLU A 47 -11.62 -11.40 17.68
C GLU A 47 -10.40 -11.38 16.75
N ALA A 48 -9.66 -10.27 16.75
CA ALA A 48 -8.42 -10.13 15.96
C ALA A 48 -7.35 -11.13 16.39
N TYR A 49 -7.24 -11.38 17.70
CA TYR A 49 -6.36 -12.41 18.23
C TYR A 49 -6.76 -13.80 17.71
N ASN A 50 -8.04 -14.19 17.82
CA ASN A 50 -8.53 -15.49 17.34
C ASN A 50 -8.26 -15.66 15.84
N GLN A 51 -8.56 -14.64 15.03
CA GLN A 51 -8.30 -14.62 13.58
C GLN A 51 -6.80 -14.77 13.27
N SER A 52 -5.92 -14.07 14.00
CA SER A 52 -4.47 -14.21 13.81
C SER A 52 -3.97 -15.63 14.12
N LYS A 53 -4.47 -16.25 15.19
CA LYS A 53 -4.08 -17.62 15.58
C LYS A 53 -4.69 -18.68 14.65
N PHE A 54 -5.89 -18.43 14.15
CA PHE A 54 -6.54 -19.23 13.12
C PHE A 54 -5.71 -19.26 11.82
N CYS A 55 -5.25 -18.10 11.36
CA CYS A 55 -4.36 -18.00 10.20
C CYS A 55 -3.05 -18.79 10.40
N LEU A 56 -2.46 -18.79 11.60
CA LEU A 56 -1.27 -19.60 11.89
C LEU A 56 -1.53 -21.11 11.78
N LEU A 57 -2.71 -21.60 12.18
CA LEU A 57 -3.05 -23.02 12.03
C LEU A 57 -3.26 -23.42 10.57
N ILE A 58 -3.99 -22.59 9.81
CA ILE A 58 -4.15 -22.78 8.36
C ILE A 58 -2.79 -22.81 7.67
N LEU A 59 -1.95 -21.80 7.92
CA LEU A 59 -0.62 -21.69 7.33
C LEU A 59 0.27 -22.87 7.70
N THR A 60 0.21 -23.35 8.95
CA THR A 60 0.95 -24.54 9.40
C THR A 60 0.56 -25.77 8.57
N ASN A 61 -0.75 -25.98 8.38
CA ASN A 61 -1.25 -27.13 7.63
C ASN A 61 -0.90 -27.03 6.14
N TYR A 62 -1.17 -25.87 5.53
CA TYR A 62 -0.86 -25.59 4.14
C TYR A 62 0.63 -25.76 3.83
N LEU A 63 1.51 -25.20 4.67
CA LEU A 63 2.95 -25.29 4.48
C LEU A 63 3.47 -26.73 4.66
N ALA A 64 2.89 -27.49 5.59
CA ALA A 64 3.23 -28.91 5.75
C ALA A 64 2.87 -29.73 4.51
N GLN A 65 1.71 -29.50 3.91
CA GLN A 65 1.28 -30.17 2.68
C GLN A 65 2.15 -29.75 1.48
N TYR A 66 2.41 -28.44 1.34
CA TYR A 66 3.27 -27.90 0.29
C TYR A 66 4.68 -28.54 0.32
N LEU A 67 5.29 -28.63 1.50
CA LEU A 67 6.61 -29.26 1.66
C LEU A 67 6.62 -30.76 1.39
N GLN A 68 5.50 -31.45 1.61
CA GLN A 68 5.35 -32.87 1.27
C GLN A 68 5.20 -33.06 -0.25
N GLN A 69 4.40 -32.23 -0.92
CA GLN A 69 4.21 -32.28 -2.38
C GLN A 69 5.48 -31.91 -3.15
N ALA A 70 6.22 -30.90 -2.68
CA ALA A 70 7.51 -30.52 -3.28
C ALA A 70 8.54 -31.67 -3.25
N LYS A 71 8.39 -32.64 -2.33
CA LYS A 71 9.23 -33.84 -2.28
C LYS A 71 8.82 -34.89 -3.32
N SER A 72 7.52 -35.15 -3.52
CA SER A 72 7.07 -36.15 -4.48
C SER A 72 7.47 -35.78 -5.91
N ILE A 73 7.37 -34.50 -6.27
CA ILE A 73 7.77 -33.99 -7.59
C ILE A 73 9.28 -34.18 -7.85
N ASN A 74 10.11 -33.96 -6.83
CA ASN A 74 11.57 -34.15 -6.95
C ASN A 74 11.98 -35.63 -6.95
N GLN A 75 11.19 -36.50 -6.32
CA GLN A 75 11.42 -37.95 -6.35
C GLN A 75 11.04 -38.55 -7.71
N ASP A 76 9.90 -38.15 -8.31
CA ASP A 76 9.48 -38.66 -9.63
C ASP A 76 10.49 -38.32 -10.74
N ASN A 77 11.20 -37.19 -10.63
CA ASN A 77 12.30 -36.82 -11.52
C ASN A 77 13.62 -37.60 -11.26
N GLN A 78 13.73 -38.33 -10.14
CA GLN A 78 14.92 -39.13 -9.77
C GLN A 78 14.72 -40.66 -9.89
N VAL A 79 13.56 -41.15 -10.34
CA VAL A 79 13.27 -42.60 -10.49
C VAL A 79 14.02 -43.28 -11.66
N GLN A 80 15.09 -42.69 -12.19
CA GLN A 80 16.07 -43.38 -13.05
C GLN A 80 17.37 -43.82 -12.34
N ALA A 81 17.48 -43.72 -11.01
CA ALA A 81 18.64 -44.27 -10.28
C ALA A 81 18.23 -45.10 -9.05
N THR A 82 18.39 -46.41 -9.21
CA THR A 82 18.54 -47.51 -8.23
C THR A 82 18.04 -47.32 -6.79
N GLN A 83 16.97 -48.05 -6.48
CA GLN A 83 16.47 -48.29 -5.12
C GLN A 83 17.35 -49.27 -4.32
N ILE A 84 17.15 -49.23 -3.00
CA ILE A 84 17.68 -50.12 -1.94
C ILE A 84 18.89 -49.53 -1.19
N GLN A 85 18.71 -48.35 -0.59
CA GLN A 85 19.37 -47.89 0.66
C GLN A 85 18.87 -46.52 1.16
N ALA A 86 17.91 -45.87 0.49
CA ALA A 86 17.50 -44.49 0.77
C ALA A 86 16.39 -44.31 1.85
N ASN A 87 15.78 -45.37 2.37
CA ASN A 87 14.55 -45.23 3.18
C ASN A 87 14.76 -44.76 4.63
N GLN A 88 15.99 -44.79 5.17
CA GLN A 88 16.29 -44.22 6.49
C GLN A 88 17.01 -42.86 6.40
N ALA A 89 17.81 -42.62 5.36
CA ALA A 89 18.46 -41.33 5.13
C ALA A 89 17.51 -40.24 4.57
N ASN A 90 16.48 -40.62 3.80
CA ASN A 90 15.52 -39.65 3.24
C ASN A 90 14.53 -39.06 4.26
N GLN A 91 14.41 -39.64 5.46
CA GLN A 91 13.59 -39.07 6.53
C GLN A 91 14.33 -37.95 7.31
N ALA A 92 15.67 -37.93 7.30
CA ALA A 92 16.48 -36.93 7.98
C ALA A 92 16.56 -35.58 7.22
N ASN A 93 16.33 -35.59 5.91
CA ASN A 93 16.27 -34.38 5.07
C ASN A 93 14.85 -33.80 5.00
N GLN A 94 14.26 -33.45 6.14
CA GLN A 94 12.93 -32.85 6.17
C GLN A 94 12.89 -31.53 6.94
N VAL A 95 12.36 -30.51 6.27
CA VAL A 95 11.78 -29.35 6.93
C VAL A 95 10.40 -29.77 7.43
N THR A 96 10.19 -29.75 8.75
CA THR A 96 8.87 -29.97 9.35
C THR A 96 8.26 -28.66 9.84
N VAL A 97 6.93 -28.60 9.88
CA VAL A 97 6.18 -27.41 10.33
C VAL A 97 5.12 -27.86 11.29
N ASN A 98 5.12 -27.38 12.53
CA ASN A 98 4.08 -27.67 13.51
C ASN A 98 3.67 -26.40 14.26
N ALA A 99 2.42 -26.38 14.74
CA ALA A 99 1.92 -25.35 15.62
C ALA A 99 1.90 -25.83 17.06
N VAL A 100 2.06 -24.89 18.00
CA VAL A 100 2.02 -25.17 19.44
C VAL A 100 1.08 -24.20 20.14
N HIS A 101 0.31 -24.69 21.11
CA HIS A 101 -0.36 -23.88 22.10
C HIS A 101 0.51 -23.88 23.37
N PRO A 102 1.06 -22.73 23.79
CA PRO A 102 1.91 -22.66 24.97
C PRO A 102 1.10 -22.59 26.27
N GLY A 103 -0.24 -22.54 26.23
CA GLY A 103 -1.07 -22.32 27.41
C GLY A 103 -1.21 -20.84 27.75
N PHE A 104 -1.89 -20.56 28.88
CA PHE A 104 -1.98 -19.21 29.42
C PHE A 104 -0.71 -18.86 30.21
N VAL A 105 0.29 -18.32 29.52
CA VAL A 105 1.62 -18.01 30.09
C VAL A 105 1.59 -16.65 30.81
N ARG A 106 2.17 -16.62 32.02
CA ARG A 106 2.40 -15.39 32.81
C ARG A 106 3.50 -14.53 32.19
N SER A 107 3.19 -13.93 31.04
CA SER A 107 4.10 -13.07 30.28
C SER A 107 4.03 -11.61 30.72
N ASN A 108 4.93 -10.77 30.19
CA ASN A 108 4.92 -9.32 30.43
C ASN A 108 4.33 -8.53 29.24
N ILE A 109 3.66 -9.21 28.30
CA ILE A 109 3.30 -8.68 26.98
C ILE A 109 2.13 -7.69 27.05
N THR A 110 1.18 -7.91 27.96
CA THR A 110 0.04 -6.99 28.17
C THR A 110 -0.12 -6.62 29.63
N ILE A 111 -0.83 -5.52 29.91
CA ILE A 111 -1.21 -5.13 31.28
C ILE A 111 -1.98 -6.27 31.97
N GLY A 112 -2.86 -6.96 31.22
CA GLY A 112 -3.59 -8.13 31.71
C GLY A 112 -2.68 -9.29 32.10
N HIS A 113 -1.65 -9.61 31.30
CA HIS A 113 -0.67 -10.65 31.65
C HIS A 113 0.23 -10.25 32.84
N ARG A 114 0.55 -8.96 32.97
CA ARG A 114 1.28 -8.44 34.15
C ARG A 114 0.44 -8.57 35.42
N LEU A 115 -0.86 -8.29 35.34
CA LEU A 115 -1.79 -8.49 36.44
C LEU A 115 -1.98 -9.98 36.76
N SER A 116 -2.11 -10.85 35.74
CA SER A 116 -2.24 -12.29 35.93
C SER A 116 -1.00 -12.90 36.59
N ARG A 117 0.19 -12.36 36.29
CA ARG A 117 1.44 -12.73 36.97
C ARG A 117 1.40 -12.37 38.46
N TYR A 118 0.93 -11.18 38.82
CA TYR A 118 0.76 -10.78 40.22
C TYR A 118 -0.29 -11.63 40.94
N LEU A 119 -1.38 -11.97 40.26
CA LEU A 119 -2.48 -12.80 40.80
C LEU A 119 -2.19 -14.31 40.76
N GLY A 120 -1.03 -14.75 40.24
CA GLY A 120 -0.69 -16.17 40.13
C GLY A 120 -1.52 -16.97 39.12
N LEU A 121 -2.25 -16.31 38.22
CA LEU A 121 -3.11 -16.94 37.21
C LEU A 121 -2.29 -17.30 35.95
N GLY A 122 -2.24 -18.59 35.63
CA GLY A 122 -1.53 -19.15 34.47
C GLY A 122 -0.25 -19.89 34.80
N ILE A 123 0.44 -20.39 33.78
CA ILE A 123 1.67 -21.17 33.92
C ILE A 123 2.92 -20.28 33.86
N SER A 124 4.08 -20.82 34.29
CA SER A 124 5.34 -20.07 34.19
C SER A 124 5.83 -19.98 32.73
N PRO A 125 6.69 -19.01 32.38
CA PRO A 125 7.34 -18.96 31.07
C PRO A 125 8.09 -20.26 30.71
N GLU A 126 8.74 -20.89 31.68
CA GLU A 126 9.48 -22.15 31.50
C GLU A 126 8.52 -23.29 31.14
N GLN A 127 7.38 -23.39 31.84
CA GLN A 127 6.32 -24.35 31.51
C GLN A 127 5.70 -24.06 30.14
N GLY A 128 5.50 -22.78 29.80
CA GLY A 128 4.95 -22.38 28.50
C GLY A 128 5.89 -22.60 27.31
N ALA A 129 7.20 -22.65 27.56
CA ALA A 129 8.18 -22.96 26.52
C ALA A 129 8.26 -24.46 26.20
N TYR A 130 7.72 -25.33 27.06
CA TYR A 130 7.88 -26.78 26.94
C TYR A 130 7.45 -27.33 25.57
N SER A 131 6.23 -27.04 25.11
CA SER A 131 5.73 -27.57 23.83
C SER A 131 6.51 -27.05 22.62
N SER A 132 6.94 -25.78 22.66
CA SER A 132 7.81 -25.18 21.64
C SER A 132 9.17 -25.88 21.56
N LEU A 133 9.82 -26.08 22.71
CA LEU A 133 11.11 -26.78 22.80
C LEU A 133 10.98 -28.24 22.38
N LEU A 134 9.93 -28.92 22.84
CA LEU A 134 9.64 -30.30 22.47
C LEU A 134 9.53 -30.45 20.95
N CYS A 135 8.75 -29.58 20.28
CA CYS A 135 8.63 -29.60 18.82
C CYS A 135 9.96 -29.26 18.12
N ALA A 136 10.71 -28.29 18.66
CA ALA A 136 11.96 -27.83 18.06
C ALA A 136 13.12 -28.83 18.19
N THR A 137 13.23 -29.57 19.30
CA THR A 137 14.45 -30.33 19.62
C THR A 137 14.24 -31.84 19.82
N SER A 138 13.04 -32.29 20.17
CA SER A 138 12.84 -33.72 20.48
C SER A 138 12.99 -34.62 19.25
N PRO A 139 13.71 -35.74 19.32
CA PRO A 139 13.73 -36.74 18.25
C PRO A 139 12.33 -37.26 17.88
N SER A 140 11.38 -37.29 18.83
CA SER A 140 10.00 -37.74 18.57
C SER A 140 9.23 -36.85 17.59
N PHE A 141 9.72 -35.63 17.34
CA PHE A 141 9.14 -34.68 16.38
C PHE A 141 9.94 -34.55 15.09
N ALA A 142 10.93 -35.43 14.85
CA ALA A 142 11.80 -35.35 13.67
C ALA A 142 11.03 -35.45 12.33
N SER A 143 9.99 -36.30 12.28
CA SER A 143 9.16 -36.52 11.09
C SER A 143 7.72 -36.02 11.23
N VAL A 144 7.37 -35.43 12.38
CA VAL A 144 6.02 -34.92 12.66
C VAL A 144 5.86 -33.58 11.97
N THR A 145 4.81 -33.40 11.17
CA THR A 145 4.52 -32.13 10.46
C THR A 145 3.01 -31.92 10.33
N GLY A 146 2.57 -30.67 10.22
CA GLY A 146 1.19 -30.25 10.08
C GLY A 146 0.35 -30.41 11.35
N LYS A 147 0.98 -30.67 12.51
CA LYS A 147 0.27 -30.93 13.77
C LYS A 147 0.12 -29.68 14.63
N PHE A 148 -0.88 -29.69 15.50
CA PHE A 148 -1.08 -28.68 16.54
C PHE A 148 -0.93 -29.33 17.91
N ILE A 149 -0.02 -28.82 18.74
CA ILE A 149 0.43 -29.50 19.98
C ILE A 149 0.05 -28.67 21.20
N ASP A 150 -0.50 -29.33 22.22
CA ASP A 150 -0.90 -28.72 23.49
C ASP A 150 0.32 -28.45 24.42
N PRO A 151 0.13 -27.76 25.56
CA PRO A 151 1.22 -27.44 26.49
C PRO A 151 1.87 -28.68 27.13
N LYS A 152 1.26 -29.87 27.02
CA LYS A 152 1.75 -31.14 27.55
C LYS A 152 2.41 -32.01 26.47
N GLY A 153 2.50 -31.52 25.22
CA GLY A 153 3.09 -32.26 24.11
C GLY A 153 2.14 -33.21 23.39
N LYS A 154 0.82 -33.11 23.62
CA LYS A 154 -0.20 -33.95 22.97
C LYS A 154 -0.79 -33.25 21.74
N GLU A 155 -1.18 -34.03 20.73
CA GLU A 155 -1.86 -33.48 19.56
C GLU A 155 -3.26 -32.98 19.90
N ILE A 156 -3.57 -31.77 19.44
CA ILE A 156 -4.91 -31.19 19.34
C ILE A 156 -5.39 -31.46 17.91
N ILE A 157 -6.49 -32.19 17.78
CA ILE A 157 -7.06 -32.55 16.47
C ILE A 157 -7.56 -31.28 15.78
N LEU A 158 -7.03 -31.01 14.58
CA LEU A 158 -7.46 -29.88 13.77
C LEU A 158 -8.78 -30.21 13.04
N PRO A 159 -9.80 -29.32 13.13
CA PRO A 159 -10.99 -29.38 12.30
C PRO A 159 -10.69 -29.30 10.80
N ASP A 160 -11.61 -29.80 9.97
CA ASP A 160 -11.38 -29.90 8.52
C ASP A 160 -11.30 -28.55 7.82
N PHE A 161 -11.99 -27.52 8.31
CA PHE A 161 -11.90 -26.18 7.74
C PHE A 161 -10.50 -25.55 7.84
N ILE A 162 -9.66 -25.98 8.80
CA ILE A 162 -8.25 -25.57 8.89
C ILE A 162 -7.39 -26.25 7.80
N LYS A 163 -7.82 -27.43 7.34
CA LYS A 163 -7.14 -28.21 6.31
C LYS A 163 -7.58 -27.85 4.89
N ASN A 164 -8.42 -26.82 4.74
CA ASN A 164 -8.90 -26.35 3.45
C ASN A 164 -7.73 -25.78 2.63
N GLN A 165 -7.41 -26.41 1.50
CA GLN A 165 -6.29 -26.02 0.65
C GLN A 165 -6.52 -24.66 -0.02
N ASP A 166 -7.72 -24.37 -0.50
CA ASP A 166 -8.05 -23.11 -1.17
C ASP A 166 -7.88 -21.94 -0.21
N LEU A 167 -8.36 -22.09 1.04
CA LEU A 167 -8.19 -21.08 2.09
C LEU A 167 -6.72 -20.89 2.48
N GLY A 168 -5.95 -21.99 2.52
CA GLY A 168 -4.51 -21.95 2.75
C GLY A 168 -3.74 -21.23 1.64
N GLN A 169 -4.10 -21.50 0.39
CA GLN A 169 -3.53 -20.83 -0.78
C GLN A 169 -3.89 -19.34 -0.81
N GLU A 170 -5.14 -18.98 -0.55
CA GLU A 170 -5.56 -17.57 -0.48
C GLU A 170 -4.78 -16.82 0.61
N LEU A 171 -4.66 -17.40 1.81
CA LEU A 171 -3.87 -16.83 2.91
C LEU A 171 -2.41 -16.65 2.54
N TRP A 172 -1.84 -17.63 1.85
CA TRP A 172 -0.47 -17.61 1.36
C TRP A 172 -0.23 -16.48 0.36
N GLU A 173 -1.07 -16.39 -0.67
CA GLU A 173 -0.96 -15.37 -1.73
C GLU A 173 -1.14 -13.96 -1.18
N ARG A 174 -2.13 -13.73 -0.32
CA ARG A 174 -2.34 -12.43 0.36
C ARG A 174 -1.17 -12.09 1.28
N SER A 175 -0.63 -13.06 2.02
CA SER A 175 0.53 -12.83 2.89
C SER A 175 1.77 -12.45 2.09
N LEU A 176 2.01 -13.08 0.93
CA LEU A 176 3.09 -12.67 0.02
C LEU A 176 2.87 -11.25 -0.50
N ALA A 177 1.65 -10.91 -0.92
CA ALA A 177 1.35 -9.57 -1.41
C ALA A 177 1.60 -8.52 -0.32
N TRP A 178 1.14 -8.75 0.91
CA TRP A 178 1.33 -7.82 2.03
C TRP A 178 2.78 -7.71 2.52
N THR A 179 3.58 -8.75 2.34
CA THR A 179 5.00 -8.76 2.74
C THR A 179 5.94 -8.41 1.58
N GLY A 180 5.41 -8.15 0.39
CA GLY A 180 6.20 -7.89 -0.82
C GLY A 180 6.99 -9.11 -1.33
N GLY A 181 6.61 -10.32 -0.93
CA GLY A 181 7.24 -11.59 -1.35
C GLY A 181 6.61 -12.23 -2.59
N ASN A 182 5.73 -11.52 -3.31
CA ASN A 182 5.04 -12.05 -4.48
C ASN A 182 5.66 -11.55 -5.80
N GLN A 183 6.84 -12.06 -6.19
CA GLN A 183 7.39 -11.75 -7.51
C GLN A 183 6.58 -12.39 -8.66
N SER A 184 5.82 -13.45 -8.38
CA SER A 184 5.01 -14.15 -9.40
C SER A 184 3.75 -13.37 -9.81
N LEU A 185 3.03 -12.70 -8.90
CA LEU A 185 1.93 -11.79 -9.28
C LEU A 185 2.44 -10.51 -9.94
N GLU A 186 3.67 -10.09 -9.66
CA GLU A 186 4.33 -9.00 -10.40
C GLU A 186 4.47 -9.31 -11.89
N SER A 187 4.39 -10.57 -12.33
CA SER A 187 4.46 -10.95 -13.75
C SER A 187 3.11 -10.95 -14.49
N ILE A 188 1.98 -11.14 -13.80
CA ILE A 188 0.64 -11.23 -14.41
C ILE A 188 0.02 -9.84 -14.63
N GLU A 189 0.35 -8.85 -13.79
CA GLU A 189 -0.10 -7.46 -13.93
C GLU A 189 0.82 -6.58 -14.81
N LYS A 190 1.72 -7.18 -15.61
CA LYS A 190 2.60 -6.46 -16.55
C LYS A 190 1.93 -6.05 -17.86
N GLN A 191 0.62 -6.22 -18.00
CA GLN A 191 -0.09 -5.62 -19.12
C GLN A 191 -0.14 -4.11 -18.89
N GLN A 192 0.77 -3.40 -19.56
CA GLN A 192 0.75 -1.96 -19.64
C GLN A 192 -0.56 -1.54 -20.31
N ILE A 193 -1.43 -0.88 -19.55
CA ILE A 193 -2.68 -0.34 -20.07
C ILE A 193 -2.33 0.97 -20.77
N ILE A 194 -2.75 1.10 -22.02
CA ILE A 194 -2.60 2.34 -22.79
C ILE A 194 -3.87 3.16 -22.59
N TYR A 195 -3.70 4.40 -22.15
CA TYR A 195 -4.76 5.39 -22.00
C TYR A 195 -4.68 6.32 -23.22
N ASP A 196 -5.61 6.17 -24.16
CA ASP A 196 -5.56 6.83 -25.48
C ASP A 196 -6.33 8.15 -25.55
N GLY A 197 -7.00 8.53 -24.46
CA GLY A 197 -7.84 9.72 -24.38
C GLY A 197 -9.34 9.48 -24.47
N THR A 198 -9.77 8.26 -24.83
CA THR A 198 -11.20 7.93 -25.01
C THR A 198 -12.02 8.28 -23.77
N ASP A 199 -11.49 7.98 -22.58
CA ASP A 199 -12.13 8.25 -21.28
C ASP A 199 -11.73 9.60 -20.67
N GLY A 200 -11.03 10.47 -21.41
CA GLY A 200 -10.47 11.72 -20.87
C GLY A 200 -9.21 11.53 -20.04
N ILE A 201 -8.49 10.41 -20.25
CA ILE A 201 -7.19 10.08 -19.65
C ILE A 201 -6.19 9.65 -20.75
N TRP A 202 -4.96 10.15 -20.69
CA TRP A 202 -3.89 9.90 -21.65
C TRP A 202 -2.60 9.41 -20.97
N GLY A 203 -1.88 8.49 -21.63
CA GLY A 203 -0.59 7.94 -21.18
C GLY A 203 -0.54 6.41 -21.29
N PRO A 204 0.34 5.73 -20.54
CA PRO A 204 1.40 6.29 -19.72
C PRO A 204 2.46 7.01 -20.55
N TYR A 205 2.88 8.18 -20.07
CA TYR A 205 4.05 8.89 -20.55
C TYR A 205 5.23 8.64 -19.60
N ASN A 206 6.45 8.92 -20.04
CA ASN A 206 7.66 8.73 -19.25
C ASN A 206 8.34 10.07 -18.98
N LEU A 207 8.70 10.34 -17.72
CA LEU A 207 9.62 11.43 -17.40
C LEU A 207 11.03 11.08 -17.88
N LYS A 208 11.89 12.08 -18.12
CA LYS A 208 13.28 11.87 -18.56
C LYS A 208 14.24 11.65 -17.37
N PHE A 209 13.88 10.74 -16.47
CA PHE A 209 14.72 10.29 -15.36
C PHE A 209 15.06 8.81 -15.51
N THR A 210 16.25 8.40 -15.07
CA THR A 210 16.57 6.98 -14.96
C THR A 210 15.82 6.37 -13.76
N PRO A 211 15.62 5.04 -13.72
CA PRO A 211 15.01 4.37 -12.56
C PRO A 211 15.73 4.68 -11.24
N GLU A 212 17.07 4.79 -11.26
CA GLU A 212 17.87 5.13 -10.09
C GLU A 212 17.60 6.56 -9.63
N ALA A 213 17.56 7.52 -10.56
CA ALA A 213 17.22 8.91 -10.24
C ALA A 213 15.81 9.03 -9.67
N MET A 214 14.84 8.29 -10.21
CA MET A 214 13.48 8.23 -9.64
C MET A 214 13.47 7.64 -8.23
N ALA A 215 14.23 6.58 -7.98
CA ALA A 215 14.34 5.98 -6.64
C ALA A 215 14.97 6.96 -5.63
N GLU A 216 16.00 7.70 -6.03
CA GLU A 216 16.64 8.74 -5.21
C GLU A 216 15.68 9.89 -4.90
N ILE A 217 14.93 10.38 -5.90
CA ILE A 217 13.93 11.43 -5.70
C ILE A 217 12.85 10.95 -4.72
N SER A 218 12.32 9.74 -4.90
CA SER A 218 11.32 9.16 -4.01
C SER A 218 11.82 9.02 -2.58
N HIS A 219 13.06 8.54 -2.42
CA HIS A 219 13.71 8.44 -1.11
C HIS A 219 13.88 9.82 -0.45
N HIS A 220 14.33 10.82 -1.21
CA HIS A 220 14.47 12.18 -0.75
C HIS A 220 13.12 12.78 -0.33
N VAL A 221 12.05 12.56 -1.11
CA VAL A 221 10.71 13.04 -0.77
C VAL A 221 10.22 12.46 0.56
N PHE A 222 10.41 11.16 0.80
CA PHE A 222 10.05 10.53 2.07
C PHE A 222 10.86 11.05 3.26
N GLN A 223 12.15 11.29 3.09
CA GLN A 223 13.02 11.66 4.20
C GLN A 223 13.08 13.15 4.48
N LYS A 224 12.95 14.00 3.46
CA LYS A 224 13.28 15.44 3.52
C LYS A 224 12.14 16.35 3.10
N VAL A 225 11.17 15.89 2.32
CA VAL A 225 10.04 16.72 1.88
C VAL A 225 8.83 16.49 2.78
N LEU A 226 8.28 15.28 2.80
CA LEU A 226 7.05 14.97 3.55
C LEU A 226 7.11 15.27 5.06
N PRO A 227 8.21 14.99 5.80
CA PRO A 227 8.24 15.20 7.24
C PRO A 227 8.35 16.67 7.65
N TYR A 228 8.75 17.55 6.73
CA TYR A 228 9.12 18.93 7.04
C TYR A 228 8.17 19.93 6.36
N PRO A 229 7.64 20.92 7.11
CA PRO A 229 6.83 21.98 6.52
C PRO A 229 7.64 22.87 5.58
N PRO A 230 7.01 23.43 4.53
CA PRO A 230 7.63 24.46 3.70
C PRO A 230 7.69 25.80 4.45
N GLN A 231 8.64 25.92 5.39
CA GLN A 231 8.66 26.99 6.41
C GLN A 231 8.51 28.41 5.83
N LYS A 232 9.28 28.74 4.79
CA LYS A 232 9.25 30.08 4.15
C LYS A 232 7.87 30.37 3.56
N THR A 233 7.32 29.39 2.84
CA THR A 233 6.01 29.47 2.20
C THR A 233 4.89 29.62 3.22
N LEU A 234 4.90 28.80 4.28
CA LEU A 234 3.89 28.87 5.34
C LEU A 234 3.93 30.19 6.10
N LEU A 235 5.12 30.74 6.35
CA LEU A 235 5.25 32.02 7.06
C LEU A 235 4.68 33.17 6.22
N LEU A 236 5.02 33.23 4.93
CA LEU A 236 4.47 34.22 4.00
C LEU A 236 2.95 34.07 3.86
N GLN A 237 2.44 32.84 3.76
CA GLN A 237 1.00 32.56 3.72
C GLN A 237 0.30 33.01 4.99
N ALA A 238 0.82 32.67 6.16
CA ALA A 238 0.24 33.04 7.45
C ALA A 238 0.08 34.57 7.53
N LEU A 239 1.15 35.32 7.22
CA LEU A 239 1.14 36.78 7.17
C LEU A 239 0.10 37.33 6.18
N LYS A 240 0.08 36.80 4.95
CA LYS A 240 -0.85 37.25 3.89
C LYS A 240 -2.31 36.95 4.25
N SER A 241 -2.59 35.76 4.80
CA SER A 241 -3.94 35.35 5.20
C SER A 241 -4.44 36.12 6.42
N LEU A 242 -3.55 36.48 7.36
CA LEU A 242 -3.85 37.39 8.47
C LEU A 242 -4.23 38.78 7.96
N ILE A 243 -3.42 39.37 7.09
CA ILE A 243 -3.68 40.72 6.51
C ILE A 243 -4.99 40.74 5.71
N ARG A 244 -5.30 39.66 4.99
CA ARG A 244 -6.49 39.57 4.12
C ARG A 244 -7.72 38.95 4.81
N LEU A 245 -7.64 38.66 6.12
CA LEU A 245 -8.72 38.04 6.90
C LEU A 245 -9.26 36.73 6.27
N GLN A 246 -8.38 35.92 5.69
CA GLN A 246 -8.73 34.66 5.03
C GLN A 246 -8.80 33.51 6.04
N PHE A 247 -9.87 33.50 6.86
CA PHE A 247 -10.03 32.54 7.95
C PHE A 247 -9.95 31.06 7.54
N GLY A 248 -10.44 30.71 6.34
CA GLY A 248 -10.34 29.33 5.81
C GLY A 248 -8.88 28.88 5.65
N SER A 249 -8.02 29.71 5.05
CA SER A 249 -6.59 29.43 4.87
C SER A 249 -5.87 29.33 6.21
N ILE A 250 -6.23 30.17 7.19
CA ILE A 250 -5.68 30.11 8.56
C ILE A 250 -6.06 28.79 9.24
N MET A 251 -7.34 28.39 9.18
CA MET A 251 -7.81 27.15 9.81
C MET A 251 -7.10 25.93 9.23
N LEU A 252 -6.84 25.92 7.92
CA LEU A 252 -6.10 24.84 7.28
C LEU A 252 -4.65 24.78 7.69
N LEU A 253 -3.99 25.92 7.76
CA LEU A 253 -2.63 25.99 8.24
C LEU A 253 -2.53 25.38 9.65
N ILE A 254 -3.49 25.70 10.53
CA ILE A 254 -3.60 25.10 11.86
C ILE A 254 -3.78 23.58 11.77
N ILE A 255 -4.69 23.09 10.93
CA ILE A 255 -4.91 21.64 10.74
C ILE A 255 -3.67 20.93 10.18
N GLN A 256 -2.99 21.52 9.19
CA GLN A 256 -1.78 20.97 8.58
C GLN A 256 -0.65 20.90 9.62
N CYS A 257 -0.48 21.94 10.44
CA CYS A 257 0.48 21.95 11.54
C CYS A 257 0.13 20.89 12.61
N TYR A 258 -1.13 20.79 13.00
CA TYR A 258 -1.61 19.82 13.98
C TYR A 258 -1.40 18.38 13.50
N LYS A 259 -1.77 18.08 12.24
CA LYS A 259 -1.62 16.75 11.63
C LYS A 259 -0.21 16.46 11.11
N ARG A 260 0.66 17.47 11.01
CA ARG A 260 1.97 17.43 10.34
C ARG A 260 1.90 16.91 8.90
N GLN A 261 0.93 17.39 8.13
CA GLN A 261 0.67 16.98 6.75
C GLN A 261 0.90 18.16 5.80
N PHE A 262 2.08 18.20 5.16
CA PHE A 262 2.53 19.31 4.30
C PHE A 262 2.77 18.84 2.86
N TYR A 263 1.69 18.46 2.19
CA TYR A 263 1.75 17.77 0.91
C TYR A 263 1.58 18.69 -0.30
N MET A 264 1.04 19.88 -0.09
CA MET A 264 0.65 20.79 -1.16
C MET A 264 1.78 21.75 -1.53
N GLU A 265 1.83 22.11 -2.82
CA GLU A 265 2.62 23.19 -3.41
C GLU A 265 4.14 23.06 -3.17
N ARG A 266 4.61 21.82 -2.99
CA ARG A 266 6.02 21.53 -2.75
C ARG A 266 6.94 21.87 -3.92
N HIS A 267 6.39 22.16 -5.09
CA HIS A 267 7.14 22.73 -6.22
C HIS A 267 7.74 24.12 -5.91
N LEU A 268 7.26 24.81 -4.87
CA LEU A 268 7.75 26.13 -4.46
C LEU A 268 8.94 26.08 -3.48
N ASP A 269 9.18 24.96 -2.81
CA ASP A 269 10.23 24.82 -1.78
C ASP A 269 11.14 23.61 -1.95
N SER A 270 10.79 22.65 -2.80
CA SER A 270 11.57 21.45 -3.05
C SER A 270 12.14 21.43 -4.46
N GLU A 271 13.47 21.47 -4.57
CA GLU A 271 14.19 21.35 -5.85
C GLU A 271 13.88 20.01 -6.55
N ALA A 272 13.74 18.92 -5.79
CA ALA A 272 13.39 17.61 -6.33
C ALA A 272 12.01 17.61 -7.01
N ILE A 273 11.01 18.24 -6.38
CA ILE A 273 9.67 18.38 -6.97
C ILE A 273 9.69 19.34 -8.15
N TRP A 274 10.44 20.44 -8.06
CA TRP A 274 10.58 21.40 -9.15
C TRP A 274 11.20 20.78 -10.42
N LYS A 275 12.23 19.95 -10.27
CA LYS A 275 12.86 19.19 -11.37
C LYS A 275 11.85 18.31 -12.12
N ILE A 276 10.94 17.64 -11.40
CA ILE A 276 9.86 16.87 -12.02
C ILE A 276 8.89 17.78 -12.76
N CYS A 277 8.48 18.90 -12.15
CA CYS A 277 7.53 19.85 -12.75
C CYS A 277 8.05 20.50 -14.03
N THR A 278 9.37 20.54 -14.22
CA THR A 278 10.06 21.15 -15.36
C THR A 278 10.62 20.14 -16.35
N ASP A 279 10.29 18.85 -16.18
CA ASP A 279 10.68 17.81 -17.13
C ASP A 279 10.15 18.10 -18.53
N ALA A 280 11.03 18.00 -19.54
CA ALA A 280 10.69 18.37 -20.90
C ALA A 280 9.63 17.45 -21.52
N GLY A 281 9.60 16.15 -21.16
CA GLY A 281 8.59 15.21 -21.64
C GLY A 281 7.22 15.51 -21.04
N LEU A 282 7.17 15.81 -19.75
CA LEU A 282 5.96 16.25 -19.05
C LEU A 282 5.42 17.55 -19.63
N LEU A 283 6.27 18.56 -19.81
CA LEU A 283 5.84 19.84 -20.35
C LEU A 283 5.32 19.69 -21.78
N GLN A 284 5.95 18.85 -22.60
CA GLN A 284 5.46 18.59 -23.96
C GLN A 284 4.06 17.94 -23.93
N ALA A 285 3.86 16.89 -23.13
CA ALA A 285 2.56 16.24 -23.01
C ALA A 285 1.47 17.21 -22.52
N ALA A 286 1.80 18.11 -21.58
CA ALA A 286 0.87 19.15 -21.13
C ALA A 286 0.53 20.15 -22.24
N LYS A 287 1.53 20.56 -23.04
CA LYS A 287 1.34 21.47 -24.18
C LYS A 287 0.50 20.87 -25.28
N ASP A 288 0.64 19.57 -25.55
CA ASP A 288 -0.16 18.89 -26.57
C ASP A 288 -1.67 18.97 -26.25
N TYR A 289 -2.04 19.08 -24.97
CA TYR A 289 -3.44 19.23 -24.53
C TYR A 289 -3.89 20.69 -24.33
N LEU A 290 -3.07 21.52 -23.66
CA LEU A 290 -3.44 22.88 -23.26
C LEU A 290 -2.94 23.98 -24.22
N GLY A 291 -2.00 23.68 -25.11
CA GLY A 291 -1.21 24.66 -25.85
C GLY A 291 -0.02 25.20 -25.07
N ASP A 292 0.64 26.24 -25.58
CA ASP A 292 1.86 26.80 -24.98
C ASP A 292 1.65 27.55 -23.65
N ASP A 293 0.41 27.91 -23.34
CA ASP A 293 0.04 28.68 -22.17
C ASP A 293 -0.29 27.76 -20.99
N LEU A 294 0.76 27.41 -20.23
CA LEU A 294 0.68 26.52 -19.08
C LEU A 294 0.81 27.30 -17.76
N GLN A 295 -0.16 27.10 -16.87
CA GLN A 295 -0.14 27.64 -15.50
C GLN A 295 -0.27 26.51 -14.49
N LEU A 296 0.86 26.16 -13.85
CA LEU A 296 0.86 25.27 -12.69
C LEU A 296 0.37 26.05 -11.47
N TRP A 297 -0.85 25.75 -11.02
CA TRP A 297 -1.44 26.45 -9.88
C TRP A 297 -1.43 25.62 -8.60
N ARG A 298 -1.20 24.30 -8.71
CA ARG A 298 -1.09 23.42 -7.55
C ARG A 298 -0.27 22.17 -7.86
N SER A 299 0.58 21.78 -6.92
CA SER A 299 1.14 20.43 -6.84
C SER A 299 0.68 19.76 -5.54
N GLU A 300 0.53 18.45 -5.52
CA GLU A 300 0.11 17.72 -4.31
C GLU A 300 0.72 16.34 -4.25
N LEU A 301 1.35 16.01 -3.12
CA LEU A 301 1.90 14.68 -2.84
C LEU A 301 0.83 13.79 -2.22
N TRP A 302 0.66 12.60 -2.79
CA TRP A 302 -0.28 11.59 -2.29
C TRP A 302 0.49 10.41 -1.76
N VAL A 303 0.34 10.14 -0.46
CA VAL A 303 0.97 9.00 0.21
C VAL A 303 -0.11 8.03 0.64
N ASN A 304 -0.07 6.82 0.10
CA ASN A 304 -0.97 5.75 0.47
C ASN A 304 -0.18 4.62 1.15
N TYR A 305 -0.34 4.52 2.47
CA TYR A 305 0.34 3.50 3.29
C TYR A 305 -0.45 2.18 3.28
N PRO A 306 0.23 1.01 3.30
CA PRO A 306 -0.44 -0.27 3.48
C PRO A 306 -1.30 -0.27 4.74
N SER A 307 -2.52 -0.80 4.64
CA SER A 307 -3.50 -0.84 5.73
C SER A 307 -3.86 0.53 6.33
N GLY A 308 -3.55 1.63 5.64
CA GLY A 308 -3.98 2.98 6.02
C GLY A 308 -5.48 3.18 5.81
N GLN A 309 -6.09 4.02 6.65
CA GLN A 309 -7.46 4.49 6.40
C GLN A 309 -7.46 5.45 5.23
N LEU A 310 -8.00 5.02 4.10
CA LEU A 310 -8.35 5.84 2.95
C LEU A 310 -9.87 5.92 2.87
N ILE A 311 -10.41 7.06 2.41
CA ILE A 311 -11.83 7.16 2.08
C ILE A 311 -11.95 7.14 0.55
N PRO A 312 -12.32 6.01 -0.06
CA PRO A 312 -12.26 5.80 -1.52
C PRO A 312 -13.53 6.34 -2.21
N PHE A 313 -13.84 7.63 -2.01
CA PHE A 313 -15.00 8.21 -2.67
C PHE A 313 -14.74 8.43 -4.16
N TRP A 314 -15.72 8.07 -4.98
CA TRP A 314 -15.76 8.43 -6.39
C TRP A 314 -15.97 9.93 -6.53
N HIS A 315 -15.10 10.60 -7.27
CA HIS A 315 -15.15 12.05 -7.48
C HIS A 315 -14.57 12.42 -8.83
N ARG A 316 -14.69 13.70 -9.19
CA ARG A 316 -13.93 14.34 -10.26
C ARG A 316 -12.96 15.34 -9.64
N ASP A 317 -12.00 15.83 -10.40
CA ASP A 317 -11.11 16.90 -9.94
C ASP A 317 -11.58 18.26 -10.44
N ILE A 318 -12.80 18.67 -10.03
CA ILE A 318 -13.40 19.96 -10.35
C ILE A 318 -13.46 20.84 -9.12
N TYR A 319 -12.99 22.08 -9.25
CA TYR A 319 -12.83 23.01 -8.12
C TYR A 319 -13.50 24.37 -8.39
N PRO A 320 -14.84 24.44 -8.52
CA PRO A 320 -15.54 25.68 -8.89
C PRO A 320 -15.39 26.82 -7.87
N HIS A 321 -15.04 26.52 -6.62
CA HIS A 321 -14.72 27.54 -5.61
C HIS A 321 -13.27 28.05 -5.67
N LEU A 322 -12.40 27.40 -6.46
CA LEU A 322 -10.98 27.75 -6.59
C LEU A 322 -10.61 28.20 -8.00
N LEU A 323 -11.40 27.82 -9.01
CA LEU A 323 -11.17 28.08 -10.42
C LEU A 323 -12.44 28.68 -11.04
N GLN A 324 -12.26 29.76 -11.79
CA GLN A 324 -13.31 30.38 -12.61
C GLN A 324 -12.76 30.73 -13.99
N GLY A 325 -13.61 30.73 -15.01
CA GLY A 325 -13.25 31.07 -16.37
C GLY A 325 -13.65 29.98 -17.37
N SER A 326 -13.36 30.22 -18.64
CA SER A 326 -13.68 29.33 -19.75
C SER A 326 -12.44 28.61 -20.30
N GLY A 327 -11.33 28.64 -19.56
CA GLY A 327 -10.09 27.96 -19.92
C GLY A 327 -10.15 26.45 -19.70
N LYS A 328 -9.14 25.75 -20.21
CA LYS A 328 -8.98 24.30 -20.02
C LYS A 328 -8.15 24.02 -18.78
N THR A 329 -8.39 22.86 -18.17
CA THR A 329 -7.57 22.33 -17.07
C THR A 329 -7.19 20.88 -17.35
N ILE A 330 -6.06 20.45 -16.80
CA ILE A 330 -5.63 19.06 -16.82
C ILE A 330 -4.91 18.74 -15.51
N ASN A 331 -5.10 17.51 -15.02
CA ASN A 331 -4.35 16.95 -13.92
C ASN A 331 -3.29 16.00 -14.47
N ILE A 332 -2.05 16.15 -14.01
CA ILE A 332 -0.91 15.28 -14.38
C ILE A 332 -0.58 14.46 -13.15
N TYR A 333 -0.88 13.16 -13.17
CA TYR A 333 -0.60 12.25 -12.07
C TYR A 333 0.65 11.45 -12.34
N ILE A 334 1.64 11.60 -11.47
CA ILE A 334 3.01 11.10 -11.64
C ILE A 334 3.31 10.06 -10.57
N ALA A 335 3.74 8.88 -11.00
CA ALA A 335 4.16 7.80 -10.11
C ALA A 335 5.60 8.05 -9.63
N LEU A 336 5.80 8.32 -8.34
CA LEU A 336 7.13 8.40 -7.74
C LEU A 336 7.59 7.00 -7.26
N THR A 337 6.64 6.20 -6.79
CA THR A 337 6.78 4.75 -6.66
C THR A 337 5.79 4.07 -7.59
N GLU A 338 5.94 2.76 -7.79
CA GLU A 338 5.01 1.97 -8.59
C GLU A 338 3.54 2.11 -8.12
N VAL A 339 2.66 2.25 -9.10
CA VAL A 339 1.21 2.35 -8.97
C VAL A 339 0.58 1.15 -9.66
N ARG A 340 -0.26 0.41 -8.94
CA ARG A 340 -0.91 -0.83 -9.38
C ARG A 340 -2.40 -0.79 -9.07
N ALA A 341 -3.16 -1.73 -9.63
CA ALA A 341 -4.58 -1.93 -9.30
C ALA A 341 -4.82 -2.11 -7.79
N THR A 342 -3.84 -2.68 -7.06
CA THR A 342 -3.92 -2.97 -5.62
C THR A 342 -3.53 -1.82 -4.71
N ASN A 343 -2.98 -0.72 -5.24
CA ASN A 343 -2.51 0.38 -4.40
C ASN A 343 -2.74 1.77 -4.96
N GLY A 344 -3.23 1.91 -6.20
CA GLY A 344 -3.32 3.15 -6.96
C GLY A 344 -4.70 3.81 -6.94
N PHE A 345 -5.17 4.18 -8.12
CA PHE A 345 -6.53 4.67 -8.32
C PHE A 345 -7.13 4.02 -9.56
N GLU A 346 -8.44 4.06 -9.65
CA GLU A 346 -9.20 3.52 -10.76
C GLU A 346 -10.26 4.53 -11.19
N TYR A 347 -10.74 4.41 -12.43
CA TYR A 347 -11.71 5.32 -13.01
C TYR A 347 -12.88 4.57 -13.66
N ILE A 348 -14.01 5.25 -13.77
CA ILE A 348 -15.20 4.75 -14.47
C ILE A 348 -15.09 5.14 -15.96
N PRO A 349 -15.25 4.19 -16.90
CA PRO A 349 -15.31 4.49 -18.33
C PRO A 349 -16.35 5.57 -18.64
N ILE A 350 -16.03 6.48 -19.57
CA ILE A 350 -16.81 7.72 -19.75
C ILE A 350 -18.27 7.45 -20.15
N ASP A 351 -18.51 6.37 -20.90
CA ASP A 351 -19.84 5.90 -21.33
C ASP A 351 -20.71 5.38 -20.18
N GLN A 352 -20.10 5.03 -19.04
CA GLN A 352 -20.81 4.58 -17.84
C GLN A 352 -21.06 5.70 -16.83
N VAL A 353 -20.46 6.87 -17.01
CA VAL A 353 -20.53 7.96 -16.03
C VAL A 353 -21.95 8.52 -15.87
N ASP A 354 -22.76 8.54 -16.93
CA ASP A 354 -24.16 8.99 -16.86
C ASP A 354 -25.05 8.11 -15.95
N ASN A 355 -24.59 6.89 -15.65
CA ASN A 355 -25.25 5.98 -14.70
C ASN A 355 -24.85 6.27 -13.23
N CYS A 356 -23.98 7.24 -12.98
CA CYS A 356 -23.52 7.62 -11.65
C CYS A 356 -24.31 8.84 -11.13
N GLN A 357 -24.68 8.83 -9.86
CA GLN A 357 -25.46 9.93 -9.25
C GLN A 357 -24.61 10.74 -8.29
N ILE A 358 -24.79 12.06 -8.26
CA ILE A 358 -24.13 12.90 -7.25
C ILE A 358 -24.75 12.59 -5.88
N LYS A 359 -23.90 12.17 -4.93
CA LYS A 359 -24.30 11.84 -3.56
C LYS A 359 -24.18 13.03 -2.62
N ILE A 360 -23.04 13.71 -2.69
CA ILE A 360 -22.72 14.85 -1.83
C ILE A 360 -21.75 15.77 -2.57
N THR A 361 -21.89 17.07 -2.32
CA THR A 361 -20.95 18.08 -2.81
C THR A 361 -20.11 18.55 -1.63
N ASP A 362 -18.79 18.57 -1.78
CA ASP A 362 -17.89 19.18 -0.81
C ASP A 362 -18.21 20.67 -0.69
N PRO A 363 -18.67 21.16 0.48
CA PRO A 363 -19.00 22.57 0.64
C PRO A 363 -17.78 23.49 0.46
N PHE A 364 -16.56 22.97 0.59
CA PHE A 364 -15.35 23.78 0.51
C PHE A 364 -14.85 23.96 -0.92
N SER A 365 -14.59 22.87 -1.65
CA SER A 365 -14.14 22.94 -3.05
C SER A 365 -15.26 23.12 -4.06
N GLY A 366 -16.49 22.73 -3.69
CA GLY A 366 -17.61 22.55 -4.61
C GLY A 366 -17.53 21.25 -5.42
N ASN A 367 -16.59 20.36 -5.09
CA ASN A 367 -16.40 19.11 -5.82
C ASN A 367 -17.53 18.10 -5.53
N HIS A 368 -17.90 17.33 -6.55
CA HIS A 368 -18.96 16.32 -6.44
C HIS A 368 -18.38 14.95 -6.11
N PHE A 369 -18.97 14.31 -5.10
CA PHE A 369 -18.77 12.90 -4.80
C PHE A 369 -19.96 12.09 -5.33
N PHE A 370 -19.66 11.01 -6.04
CA PHE A 370 -20.63 10.18 -6.73
C PHE A 370 -20.97 8.93 -5.93
N GLN A 371 -22.24 8.53 -6.02
CA GLN A 371 -22.69 7.19 -5.74
C GLN A 371 -22.68 6.40 -7.04
N VAL A 372 -21.77 5.42 -7.10
CA VAL A 372 -21.59 4.53 -8.25
C VAL A 372 -22.26 3.19 -7.92
N PRO A 373 -23.18 2.68 -8.76
CA PRO A 373 -23.77 1.36 -8.56
C PRO A 373 -22.72 0.25 -8.62
N GLN A 374 -22.89 -0.83 -7.84
CA GLN A 374 -21.93 -1.94 -7.79
C GLN A 374 -21.71 -2.62 -9.16
N THR A 375 -22.71 -2.59 -10.05
CA THR A 375 -22.58 -3.10 -11.42
C THR A 375 -21.62 -2.27 -12.27
N ILE A 376 -21.61 -0.95 -12.08
CA ILE A 376 -20.71 0.00 -12.76
C ILE A 376 -19.33 -0.01 -12.09
N GLU A 377 -19.28 -0.16 -10.77
CA GLU A 377 -18.01 -0.27 -10.05
C GLU A 377 -17.15 -1.44 -10.55
N LYS A 378 -17.78 -2.53 -11.03
CA LYS A 378 -17.08 -3.68 -11.64
C LYS A 378 -16.48 -3.40 -13.02
N THR A 379 -16.89 -2.31 -13.68
CA THR A 379 -16.32 -1.89 -14.97
C THR A 379 -15.19 -0.86 -14.78
N ALA A 380 -14.81 -0.54 -13.53
CA ALA A 380 -13.73 0.38 -13.25
C ALA A 380 -12.40 -0.12 -13.84
N ILE A 381 -11.64 0.81 -14.43
CA ILE A 381 -10.35 0.52 -15.03
C ILE A 381 -9.25 1.02 -14.10
N PRO A 382 -8.28 0.16 -13.69
CA PRO A 382 -7.19 0.58 -12.83
C PRO A 382 -6.16 1.43 -13.59
N VAL A 383 -5.57 2.39 -12.89
CA VAL A 383 -4.39 3.11 -13.37
C VAL A 383 -3.12 2.42 -12.89
N VAL A 384 -2.31 1.93 -13.83
CA VAL A 384 -1.07 1.18 -13.58
C VAL A 384 0.10 1.95 -14.17
N LEU A 385 1.08 2.29 -13.32
CA LEU A 385 2.24 3.10 -13.70
C LEU A 385 3.50 2.60 -12.98
N GLN A 386 4.60 2.50 -13.72
CA GLN A 386 5.93 2.34 -13.16
C GLN A 386 6.42 3.66 -12.54
N ALA A 387 7.41 3.58 -11.65
CA ALA A 387 8.04 4.79 -11.10
C ALA A 387 8.68 5.61 -12.24
N GLY A 388 8.31 6.88 -12.34
CA GLY A 388 8.72 7.78 -13.44
C GLY A 388 7.69 7.88 -14.57
N GLU A 389 6.66 7.04 -14.59
CA GLU A 389 5.55 7.17 -15.53
C GLU A 389 4.48 8.13 -14.99
N PHE A 390 3.71 8.72 -15.91
CA PHE A 390 2.62 9.62 -15.58
C PHE A 390 1.45 9.54 -16.58
N VAL A 391 0.28 9.97 -16.13
CA VAL A 391 -0.92 10.12 -16.96
C VAL A 391 -1.47 11.53 -16.86
N LEU A 392 -2.14 11.99 -17.91
CA LEU A 392 -2.92 13.21 -17.92
C LEU A 392 -4.39 12.83 -17.83
N PHE A 393 -5.19 13.52 -17.01
CA PHE A 393 -6.65 13.37 -17.06
C PHE A 393 -7.37 14.69 -16.86
N ASN A 394 -8.49 14.84 -17.57
CA ASN A 394 -9.30 16.04 -17.52
C ASN A 394 -10.33 16.02 -16.39
N ASP A 395 -11.16 17.05 -16.32
CA ASP A 395 -12.17 17.24 -15.30
C ASP A 395 -13.40 16.32 -15.44
N GLN A 396 -13.52 15.54 -16.52
CA GLN A 396 -14.63 14.61 -16.73
C GLN A 396 -14.39 13.25 -16.09
N LEU A 397 -13.14 12.88 -15.83
CA LEU A 397 -12.76 11.56 -15.31
C LEU A 397 -13.28 11.34 -13.89
N VAL A 398 -14.29 10.47 -13.75
CA VAL A 398 -14.77 10.01 -12.44
C VAL A 398 -13.84 8.92 -11.94
N HIS A 399 -13.17 9.16 -10.82
CA HIS A 399 -12.14 8.27 -10.29
C HIS A 399 -12.18 8.17 -8.77
N ARG A 400 -11.50 7.16 -8.23
CA ARG A 400 -11.24 7.01 -6.79
C ARG A 400 -9.89 6.37 -6.53
N SER A 401 -9.29 6.70 -5.39
CA SER A 401 -8.16 5.92 -4.89
C SER A 401 -8.64 4.62 -4.26
N VAL A 402 -7.87 3.54 -4.42
CA VAL A 402 -8.13 2.24 -3.79
C VAL A 402 -7.35 2.09 -2.48
N TYR A 403 -7.84 1.24 -1.58
CA TYR A 403 -7.09 0.84 -0.40
C TYR A 403 -5.78 0.18 -0.81
N ASN A 404 -4.69 0.49 -0.10
CA ASN A 404 -3.39 -0.10 -0.40
C ASN A 404 -3.25 -1.50 0.22
N HIS A 405 -3.28 -2.50 -0.66
CA HIS A 405 -3.08 -3.92 -0.35
C HIS A 405 -1.73 -4.47 -0.86
N SER A 406 -0.85 -3.61 -1.41
CA SER A 406 0.42 -4.03 -2.03
C SER A 406 1.56 -4.32 -1.05
N GLY A 407 1.38 -4.07 0.25
CA GLY A 407 2.45 -4.22 1.25
C GLY A 407 3.55 -3.15 1.19
N LYS A 408 3.60 -2.33 0.14
CA LYS A 408 4.56 -1.23 -0.04
C LYS A 408 3.85 0.13 0.01
N VAL A 409 4.53 1.16 0.51
CA VAL A 409 3.99 2.53 0.49
C VAL A 409 3.95 3.04 -0.95
N ARG A 410 2.81 3.58 -1.37
CA ARG A 410 2.65 4.24 -2.67
C ARG A 410 2.78 5.75 -2.51
N LEU A 411 3.64 6.35 -3.32
CA LEU A 411 3.87 7.80 -3.41
C LEU A 411 3.63 8.26 -4.84
N SER A 412 2.82 9.31 -4.98
CA SER A 412 2.61 9.99 -6.25
C SER A 412 2.56 11.51 -6.08
N LEU A 413 2.72 12.21 -7.20
CA LEU A 413 2.64 13.66 -7.30
C LEU A 413 1.57 14.02 -8.34
N THR A 414 0.58 14.81 -7.96
CA THR A 414 -0.40 15.37 -8.90
C THR A 414 -0.10 16.83 -9.14
N LEU A 415 0.09 17.21 -10.40
CA LEU A 415 0.15 18.61 -10.85
C LEU A 415 -1.20 19.02 -11.42
N ARG A 416 -1.69 20.20 -11.06
CA ARG A 416 -2.91 20.77 -11.63
C ARG A 416 -2.52 21.97 -12.48
N VAL A 417 -2.77 21.85 -13.76
CA VAL A 417 -2.35 22.83 -14.78
C VAL A 417 -3.58 23.39 -15.47
N ALA A 418 -3.57 24.68 -15.75
CA ALA A 418 -4.64 25.37 -16.45
C ALA A 418 -4.08 26.35 -17.49
N THR A 419 -4.93 26.79 -18.41
CA THR A 419 -4.60 27.91 -19.31
C THR A 419 -4.81 29.26 -18.60
N SER A 420 -4.21 30.34 -19.11
CA SER A 420 -4.38 31.72 -18.58
C SER A 420 -5.80 32.26 -18.61
N MET A 421 -6.67 31.64 -19.42
CA MET A 421 -8.11 31.94 -19.41
C MET A 421 -8.80 31.47 -18.13
N MET A 422 -8.14 30.65 -17.31
CA MET A 422 -8.57 30.30 -15.96
C MET A 422 -8.05 31.34 -14.95
N LYS A 423 -8.96 31.81 -14.11
CA LYS A 423 -8.68 32.66 -12.97
C LYS A 423 -8.61 31.81 -11.70
N PHE A 424 -7.46 31.85 -11.03
CA PHE A 424 -7.29 31.25 -9.71
C PHE A 424 -7.89 32.15 -8.64
N LEU A 425 -8.87 31.62 -7.91
CA LEU A 425 -9.48 32.32 -6.80
C LEU A 425 -8.65 32.13 -5.52
N PRO A 426 -8.59 33.15 -4.65
CA PRO A 426 -8.05 32.98 -3.31
C PRO A 426 -8.86 31.92 -2.55
N GLY A 427 -8.17 30.98 -1.89
CA GLY A 427 -8.83 29.85 -1.21
C GLY A 427 -7.89 29.04 -0.34
N TYR A 428 -8.24 27.76 -0.10
CA TYR A 428 -7.65 26.87 0.91
C TYR A 428 -6.12 26.96 1.05
N THR A 429 -5.36 27.00 -0.05
CA THR A 429 -3.89 27.14 0.01
C THR A 429 -3.26 27.84 -1.19
N SER A 430 -4.02 28.38 -2.15
CA SER A 430 -3.46 28.90 -3.40
C SER A 430 -2.35 29.94 -3.16
N ASN A 431 -1.10 29.49 -3.30
CA ASN A 431 0.07 30.35 -3.23
C ASN A 431 0.23 31.25 -4.45
N TYR A 432 -0.68 31.17 -5.42
CA TYR A 432 -0.60 31.88 -6.68
C TYR A 432 -0.24 33.35 -6.42
N GLN A 433 1.00 33.68 -6.76
CA GLN A 433 1.48 35.04 -6.80
C GLN A 433 1.00 35.60 -8.13
N ASN A 434 0.36 36.77 -8.10
CA ASN A 434 0.03 37.49 -9.33
C ASN A 434 1.28 37.52 -10.23
N GLN A 435 1.07 37.19 -11.50
CA GLN A 435 2.03 37.07 -12.61
C GLN A 435 2.85 38.33 -12.94
N SER A 436 3.08 39.23 -11.99
CA SER A 436 4.02 40.35 -12.14
C SER A 436 5.44 40.04 -11.67
N ALA A 437 5.69 38.86 -11.06
CA ALA A 437 7.03 38.49 -10.56
C ALA A 437 7.73 37.37 -11.36
N TYR A 438 6.98 36.54 -12.09
CA TYR A 438 7.53 35.46 -12.92
C TYR A 438 6.68 35.30 -14.18
N GLN A 439 6.80 36.26 -15.09
CA GLN A 439 6.32 36.08 -16.45
C GLN A 439 7.27 35.09 -17.13
N PHE A 440 6.81 33.87 -17.38
CA PHE A 440 7.45 32.97 -18.34
C PHE A 440 7.24 33.55 -19.76
N SER A 441 7.96 34.61 -20.10
CA SER A 441 8.33 34.84 -21.49
C SER A 441 9.51 33.93 -21.77
N LEU A 442 9.33 33.03 -22.72
CA LEU A 442 10.27 32.02 -23.19
C LEU A 442 11.44 32.68 -23.94
N HIS A 443 12.14 33.63 -23.34
CA HIS A 443 13.38 34.24 -23.82
C HIS A 443 14.28 34.58 -22.63
N LEU A 444 15.53 34.10 -22.74
CA LEU A 444 16.76 34.50 -22.04
C LEU A 444 17.20 33.69 -20.81
N THR A 445 18.31 32.97 -21.03
CA THR A 445 19.55 32.95 -20.22
C THR A 445 19.41 33.38 -18.76
N PHE A 446 19.57 32.44 -17.82
CA PHE A 446 19.77 32.74 -16.41
C PHE A 446 21.21 32.47 -16.00
N ASP A 447 21.82 33.54 -15.51
CA ASP A 447 23.15 33.66 -14.94
C ASP A 447 23.21 32.96 -13.57
N LEU A 448 24.25 32.14 -13.39
CA LEU A 448 24.49 31.30 -12.22
C LEU A 448 25.25 32.09 -11.16
N THR A 449 24.58 32.96 -10.39
CA THR A 449 25.10 33.36 -9.07
C THR A 449 23.97 33.88 -8.20
N LEU A 450 23.53 33.05 -7.26
CA LEU A 450 23.17 33.38 -5.88
C LEU A 450 22.67 32.10 -5.20
N ALA A 451 23.61 31.34 -4.67
CA ALA A 451 23.40 30.32 -3.64
C ALA A 451 24.30 30.65 -2.46
#